data_AF-A0A5C7MM40-F1
#
_entry.id   AF-A0A5C7MM40-F1
#
_cell.length_a   1.000
_cell.length_b   1.000
_cell.length_c   1.000
_cell.angle_alpha   90.00
_cell.angle_beta   90.00
_cell.angle_gamma   90.00
#
_symmetry.space_group_name_H-M   'P 1'
#
loop_
_entity.id
_entity.type
_entity.pdbx_description
1 polymer ?
#
loop_
_entity_poly.entity_id
_entity_poly.type
_entity_poly.pdbx_seq_one_letter_code
_entity_poly.pdbx_strand_id
1 'polypeptide(L)' 'MTHRNAPLSVEGRRRLVVRCQTRPIAHVASEMGISRACASKWVNRYRRFGEVGLLD' A
#
# COMPACT_ATOMS: atom_id res chain seq x y z
N MET A 1 9.05 4.12 21.19
CA MET A 1 9.24 2.81 20.53
C MET A 1 8.75 2.95 19.09
N THR A 2 9.65 3.44 18.24
CA THR A 2 9.41 3.75 16.83
C THR A 2 9.26 2.41 16.10
N HIS A 3 8.04 1.96 15.86
CA HIS A 3 7.84 0.77 15.05
C HIS A 3 8.40 1.02 13.65
N ARG A 4 9.58 0.45 13.40
CA ARG A 4 10.25 0.31 12.09
C ARG A 4 9.43 -0.51 11.07
N ASN A 5 8.15 -0.78 11.39
CA ASN A 5 7.23 -1.74 10.77
C ASN A 5 5.93 -1.09 10.23
N ALA A 6 5.91 0.21 9.97
CA ALA A 6 4.98 0.77 8.98
C ALA A 6 5.75 0.93 7.65
N PRO A 7 5.94 -0.15 6.85
CA PRO A 7 6.98 -0.21 5.80
C PRO A 7 6.75 0.70 4.58
N LEU A 8 5.75 1.59 4.60
CA LEU A 8 5.50 2.49 3.49
C LEU A 8 5.28 3.92 4.01
N SER A 9 6.17 4.83 3.60
CA SER A 9 5.88 6.26 3.54
C SER A 9 4.59 6.51 2.73
N VAL A 10 3.97 7.67 2.88
CA VAL A 10 2.79 8.06 2.07
C VAL A 10 3.06 7.85 0.57
N GLU A 11 4.26 8.22 0.12
CA GLU A 11 4.75 7.97 -1.24
C GLU A 11 4.84 6.47 -1.57
N GLY A 12 5.35 5.64 -0.65
CA GLY A 12 5.35 4.19 -0.81
C GLY A 12 3.94 3.63 -1.03
N ARG A 13 2.96 4.11 -0.26
CA ARG A 13 1.57 3.67 -0.38
C ARG A 13 0.94 4.13 -1.70
N ARG A 14 1.27 5.34 -2.17
CA ARG A 14 0.87 5.83 -3.51
C ARG A 14 1.42 4.93 -4.61
N ARG A 15 2.72 4.61 -4.57
CA ARG A 15 3.37 3.70 -5.53
C ARG A 15 2.74 2.32 -5.53
N LEU A 16 2.41 1.77 -4.36
CA LEU A 16 1.68 0.52 -4.22
C LEU A 16 0.35 0.58 -4.99
N VAL A 17 -0.46 1.61 -4.73
CA VAL A 17 -1.78 1.78 -5.37
C VAL A 17 -1.63 1.89 -6.89
N VAL A 18 -0.73 2.74 -7.36
CA VAL A 18 -0.48 2.95 -8.80
C VAL A 18 -0.06 1.64 -9.48
N ARG A 19 0.87 0.89 -8.89
CA ARG A 19 1.29 -0.42 -9.43
C ARG A 19 0.17 -1.46 -9.44
N CYS A 20 -0.73 -1.41 -8.44
CA CYS A 20 -1.89 -2.30 -8.38
C CYS A 20 -2.99 -1.97 -9.40
N GLN A 21 -2.89 -0.88 -10.17
CA GLN A 21 -3.87 -0.55 -11.22
C GLN A 21 -3.74 -1.47 -12.44
N THR A 22 -2.51 -1.88 -12.75
CA THR A 22 -2.20 -2.69 -13.94
C THR A 22 -1.69 -4.09 -13.59
N ARG A 23 -1.39 -4.36 -12.32
CA ARG A 23 -0.78 -5.62 -11.86
C ARG A 23 -1.52 -6.18 -10.63
N PRO A 24 -1.54 -7.51 -10.44
CA PRO A 24 -2.15 -8.13 -9.27
C PRO A 24 -1.48 -7.71 -7.95
N ILE A 25 -2.29 -7.44 -6.92
CA ILE A 25 -1.83 -7.03 -5.58
C ILE A 25 -0.80 -8.02 -5.00
N ALA A 26 -0.94 -9.32 -5.28
CA ALA A 26 -0.01 -10.33 -4.79
C ALA A 26 1.42 -10.13 -5.30
N HIS A 27 1.56 -9.80 -6.59
CA HIS A 27 2.88 -9.58 -7.20
C HIS A 27 3.50 -8.29 -6.68
N VAL A 28 2.72 -7.21 -6.63
CA VAL A 28 3.19 -5.91 -6.12
C VAL A 28 3.58 -6.00 -4.64
N ALA A 29 2.83 -6.75 -3.84
CA ALA A 29 3.16 -6.97 -2.43
C ALA A 29 4.52 -7.70 -2.28
N SER A 30 4.76 -8.73 -3.09
CA SER A 30 6.02 -9.46 -3.11
C SER A 30 7.19 -8.57 -3.52
N GLU A 31 7.02 -7.74 -4.56
CA GLU A 31 8.06 -6.81 -5.03
C GLU A 31 8.41 -5.72 -4.02
N MET A 32 7.42 -5.27 -3.23
CA MET A 32 7.62 -4.24 -2.21
C MET A 32 8.02 -4.82 -0.84
N GLY A 33 8.17 -6.15 -0.71
CA GLY A 33 8.55 -6.79 0.54
C GLY A 33 7.49 -6.67 1.65
N ILE A 34 6.21 -6.56 1.29
CA ILE A 34 5.09 -6.41 2.24
C ILE A 34 4.12 -7.58 2.14
N SER A 35 3.36 -7.81 3.21
CA SER A 35 2.30 -8.82 3.17
C SER A 35 1.17 -8.42 2.21
N ARG A 36 0.53 -9.41 1.60
CA ARG A 36 -0.67 -9.20 0.77
C ARG A 36 -1.80 -8.51 1.53
N ALA A 37 -1.94 -8.81 2.83
CA ALA A 37 -2.93 -8.18 3.70
C ALA A 37 -2.65 -6.68 3.91
N CYS A 38 -1.38 -6.31 4.12
CA CYS A 38 -0.96 -4.90 4.19
C CYS A 38 -1.24 -4.18 2.86
N ALA A 39 -0.90 -4.81 1.74
CA ALA A 39 -1.14 -4.25 0.42
C ALA A 39 -2.64 -4.03 0.16
N SER A 40 -3.47 -5.04 0.44
CA SER A 40 -4.92 -5.00 0.27
C SER A 40 -5.56 -3.91 1.14
N LYS A 41 -5.11 -3.75 2.39
CA LYS A 41 -5.59 -2.69 3.29
C LYS A 41 -5.44 -1.31 2.65
N TRP A 42 -4.25 -0.98 2.14
CA TRP A 42 -3.98 0.34 1.55
C TRP A 42 -4.73 0.55 0.24
N VAL A 43 -4.79 -0.45 -0.62
CA VAL A 43 -5.55 -0.37 -1.88
C VAL A 43 -7.04 -0.16 -1.62
N ASN A 44 -7.62 -0.89 -0.67
CA ASN A 44 -9.03 -0.71 -0.30
C ASN A 44 -9.29 0.65 0.34
N ARG A 45 -8.35 1.14 1.16
CA ARG A 45 -8.47 2.47 1.77
C ARG A 45 -8.40 3.58 0.72
N TYR A 46 -7.51 3.46 -0.27
CA TYR A 46 -7.46 4.37 -1.42
C TYR A 46 -8.74 4.32 -2.25
N ARG A 47 -9.32 3.13 -2.49
CA ARG A 47 -10.60 3.02 -3.21
C ARG A 47 -11.75 3.70 -2.48
N ARG A 48 -11.75 3.68 -1.14
CA ARG A 48 -12.82 4.26 -0.32
C ARG A 48 -12.67 5.76 -0.09
N PHE A 49 -11.44 6.24 0.08
CA PHE A 49 -11.17 7.61 0.51
C PHE A 49 -10.24 8.38 -0.44
N GLY A 50 -9.78 7.80 -1.53
CA GLY A 50 -8.79 8.42 -2.41
C GLY A 50 -7.44 8.64 -1.72
N GLU A 51 -6.75 9.72 -2.09
CA GLU A 51 -5.41 10.04 -1.57
C GLU A 51 -5.39 10.31 -0.06
N VAL A 52 -6.47 10.86 0.51
CA VAL A 52 -6.55 11.08 1.97
C VAL A 52 -6.57 9.76 2.74
N GLY A 53 -6.99 8.67 2.09
CA GLY A 53 -6.87 7.32 2.61
C GLY A 53 -5.44 6.83 2.80
N LEU A 54 -4.43 7.52 2.25
CA LEU A 54 -3.02 7.13 2.35
C LEU A 54 -2.22 7.94 3.38
N LEU A 55 -2.83 8.93 4.04
CA LEU A 55 -2.15 9.85 4.99
C LEU A 55 -2.09 9.36 6.44
N ASP A 56 -2.64 8.18 6.71
CA ASP A 56 -2.77 7.59 8.06
C ASP A 56 -1.45 7.20 8.73
#